data_AF-A0AAX2G7P4-F1
#
_entry.id   AF-A0AAX2G7P4-F1
#
_cell.length_a   1.000
_cell.length_b   1.000
_cell.length_c   1.000
_cell.angle_alpha   90.00
_cell.angle_beta   90.00
_cell.angle_gamma   90.00
#
_symmetry.space_group_name_H-M   'P 1'
#
loop_
_entity.id
_entity.type
_entity.pdbx_description
1 polymer ?
#
loop_
_entity_poly.entity_id
_entity_poly.type
_entity_poly.pdbx_seq_one_letter_code
_entity_poly.pdbx_strand_id
1 'polypeptide(L)'
;MKRGIFVDIPNEYSNVLWKVLNPIDITEFDWRVRDEESYLIARGELDEALFPEEPSVVEGLALKKLVKDNIYYLIFADLKAYPKGEKTIDIETYEEFKESKCELIVLAVDAQCIQIYAKDQKAIELMYENARNQGFYVEYITDENDGRTRLSVW
;
A
#
# COMPACT_ATOMS: atom_id res chain seq x y z
N MET A 1 -1.83 4.18 -20.28
CA MET A 1 -0.59 4.24 -19.49
C MET A 1 -0.75 3.36 -18.25
N LYS A 2 0.32 2.75 -17.71
CA LYS A 2 0.22 2.01 -16.44
C LYS A 2 0.15 3.03 -15.30
N ARG A 3 -0.89 2.93 -14.48
CA ARG A 3 -1.08 3.72 -13.26
C ARG A 3 -0.56 3.00 -12.01
N GLY A 4 -0.51 1.67 -12.08
CA GLY A 4 -0.29 0.85 -10.90
C GLY A 4 -0.44 -0.64 -11.13
N ILE A 5 -0.60 -1.38 -10.04
CA ILE A 5 -0.92 -2.81 -10.03
C ILE A 5 -2.11 -3.10 -9.11
N PHE A 6 -2.90 -4.10 -9.50
CA PHE A 6 -3.87 -4.78 -8.66
C PHE A 6 -3.29 -6.14 -8.29
N VAL A 7 -3.37 -6.51 -7.01
CA VAL A 7 -2.91 -7.80 -6.49
C VAL A 7 -4.06 -8.44 -5.75
N ASP A 8 -4.47 -9.64 -6.19
CA ASP A 8 -5.37 -10.50 -5.43
C ASP A 8 -4.58 -11.13 -4.28
N ILE A 9 -5.10 -11.03 -3.06
CA ILE A 9 -4.45 -11.55 -1.87
C ILE A 9 -5.34 -12.59 -1.19
N PRO A 10 -4.77 -13.68 -0.68
CA PRO A 10 -5.52 -14.61 0.15
C PRO A 10 -5.96 -13.91 1.44
N ASN A 11 -7.21 -14.17 1.83
CA ASN A 11 -7.76 -13.75 3.12
C ASN A 11 -7.13 -14.61 4.24
N GLU A 12 -5.87 -14.31 4.57
CA GLU A 12 -5.06 -15.03 5.55
C GLU A 12 -4.09 -14.08 6.28
N TYR A 13 -3.47 -14.59 7.35
CA TYR A 13 -2.45 -13.87 8.11
C TYR A 13 -1.10 -13.96 7.40
N SER A 14 -0.55 -12.82 7.00
CA SER A 14 0.66 -12.76 6.19
C SER A 14 1.35 -11.40 6.35
N ASN A 15 2.55 -11.28 5.81
CA ASN A 15 3.26 -10.01 5.67
C ASN A 15 3.11 -9.43 4.25
N VAL A 16 1.87 -9.42 3.74
CA VAL A 16 1.58 -9.23 2.31
C VAL A 16 2.03 -7.87 1.76
N LEU A 17 1.97 -6.78 2.54
CA LEU A 17 2.49 -5.48 2.12
C LEU A 17 4.00 -5.55 1.85
N TRP A 18 4.77 -6.21 2.72
CA TRP A 18 6.21 -6.40 2.49
C TRP A 18 6.46 -7.29 1.29
N LYS A 19 5.70 -8.38 1.15
CA LYS A 19 5.78 -9.26 -0.01
C LYS A 19 5.68 -8.46 -1.30
N VAL A 20 4.67 -7.59 -1.45
CA VAL A 20 4.47 -6.81 -2.68
C VAL A 20 5.47 -5.64 -2.83
N LEU A 21 5.75 -4.90 -1.76
CA LEU A 21 6.53 -3.66 -1.79
C LEU A 21 8.05 -3.84 -1.70
N ASN A 22 8.57 -5.03 -1.37
CA ASN A 22 10.02 -5.23 -1.21
C ASN A 22 10.93 -4.81 -2.40
N PRO A 23 10.48 -4.74 -3.67
CA PRO A 23 11.35 -4.34 -4.77
C PRO A 23 11.67 -2.85 -4.80
N ILE A 24 10.90 -2.04 -4.06
CA ILE A 24 11.10 -0.60 -3.95
C ILE A 24 11.68 -0.26 -2.58
N ASP A 25 12.51 0.79 -2.51
CA ASP A 25 13.02 1.27 -1.23
C ASP A 25 11.99 2.16 -0.53
N ILE A 26 11.09 1.53 0.20
CA ILE A 26 10.06 2.24 0.99
C ILE A 26 10.64 3.12 2.11
N THR A 27 11.94 3.01 2.41
CA THR A 27 12.60 3.83 3.44
C THR A 27 12.96 5.23 2.98
N GLU A 28 12.85 5.51 1.68
CA GLU A 28 13.08 6.82 1.08
C GLU A 28 11.90 7.79 1.28
N PHE A 29 10.81 7.34 1.90
CA PHE A 29 9.57 8.09 2.05
C PHE A 29 9.15 8.29 3.51
N ASP A 30 8.39 9.36 3.71
CA ASP A 30 7.48 9.54 4.84
C ASP A 30 6.08 9.11 4.41
N TRP A 31 5.42 8.28 5.21
CA TRP A 31 4.15 7.65 4.85
C TRP A 31 3.01 8.26 5.63
N ARG A 32 2.07 8.91 4.94
CA ARG A 32 0.76 9.21 5.54
C ARG A 32 -0.01 7.90 5.59
N VAL A 33 -0.29 7.42 6.78
CA VAL A 33 -0.99 6.16 7.02
C VAL A 33 -2.32 6.47 7.69
N ARG A 34 -3.37 5.83 7.21
CA ARG A 34 -4.67 5.77 7.85
C ARG A 34 -5.00 4.30 8.07
N ASP A 35 -5.00 3.88 9.34
CA ASP A 35 -5.63 2.60 9.68
C ASP A 35 -7.12 2.75 9.58
N GLU A 36 -7.76 1.71 9.10
CA GLU A 36 -9.22 1.66 9.03
C GLU A 36 -9.67 0.35 9.67
N GLU A 37 -9.01 -0.75 9.31
CA GLU A 37 -9.26 -2.05 9.92
C GLU A 37 -8.10 -3.01 9.59
N SER A 38 -6.99 -2.96 10.31
CA SER A 38 -5.90 -3.94 10.14
C SER A 38 -5.26 -4.24 11.48
N TYR A 39 -4.82 -5.49 11.70
CA TYR A 39 -4.38 -5.94 13.02
C TYR A 39 -3.09 -6.75 12.95
N LEU A 40 -2.23 -6.56 13.94
CA LEU A 40 -1.14 -7.49 14.21
C LEU A 40 -1.70 -8.84 14.67
N ILE A 41 -0.93 -9.91 14.43
CA ILE A 41 -1.26 -11.24 14.92
C ILE A 41 -0.30 -11.64 16.03
N ALA A 42 -0.83 -11.89 17.22
CA ALA A 42 -0.08 -12.42 18.35
C ALA A 42 -0.73 -13.72 18.83
N ARG A 43 0.09 -14.77 19.01
CA ARG A 43 -0.38 -16.10 19.47
C ARG A 43 -1.51 -16.71 18.64
N GLY A 44 -1.63 -16.31 17.37
CA GLY A 44 -2.64 -16.81 16.44
C GLY A 44 -3.99 -16.07 16.49
N GLU A 45 -4.08 -14.97 17.24
CA GLU A 45 -5.28 -14.15 17.38
C GLU A 45 -5.00 -12.71 16.94
N LEU A 46 -6.07 -11.94 16.66
CA LEU A 46 -5.98 -10.50 16.42
C LEU A 46 -5.49 -9.81 17.69
N ASP A 47 -4.51 -8.93 17.53
CA ASP A 47 -3.93 -8.13 18.60
C ASP A 47 -4.20 -6.64 18.34
N GLU A 48 -3.27 -5.76 18.67
CA GLU A 48 -3.36 -4.33 18.41
C GLU A 48 -3.46 -3.99 16.91
N ALA A 49 -3.98 -2.79 16.65
CA ALA A 49 -4.08 -2.22 15.31
C ALA A 49 -2.71 -2.22 14.62
N LEU A 50 -2.69 -2.56 13.33
CA LEU A 50 -1.45 -2.59 12.54
C LEU A 50 -0.89 -1.19 12.36
N PHE A 51 -1.77 -0.20 12.20
CA PHE A 51 -1.39 1.19 12.01
C PHE A 51 -2.04 2.08 13.09
N PRO A 52 -1.61 3.35 13.22
CA PRO A 52 -2.21 4.25 14.19
C PRO A 52 -3.68 4.55 13.86
N GLU A 53 -4.54 4.54 14.89
CA GLU A 53 -5.99 4.79 14.78
C GLU A 53 -6.33 6.13 14.12
N GLU A 54 -5.51 7.16 14.37
CA GLU A 54 -5.65 8.47 13.75
C GLU A 54 -4.66 8.62 12.58
N PRO A 55 -5.06 9.28 11.48
CA PRO A 55 -4.16 9.54 10.36
C PRO A 55 -2.85 10.18 10.81
N SER A 56 -1.74 9.51 10.53
CA SER A 56 -0.43 9.91 11.03
C SER A 56 0.65 9.75 9.97
N VAL A 57 1.82 10.33 10.24
CA VAL A 57 3.00 10.16 9.39
C VAL A 57 3.92 9.14 10.04
N VAL A 58 4.23 8.08 9.31
CA VAL A 58 5.12 7.00 9.71
C VAL A 58 6.40 7.08 8.86
N GLU A 59 7.56 7.12 9.50
CA GLU A 59 8.84 7.08 8.80
C GLU A 59 8.99 5.76 8.03
N GLY A 60 9.48 5.81 6.79
CA GLY A 60 9.63 4.62 5.94
C GLY A 60 10.46 3.49 6.57
N LEU A 61 11.46 3.81 7.41
CA LEU A 61 12.20 2.79 8.16
C LEU A 61 11.33 2.08 9.21
N ALA A 62 10.47 2.84 9.91
CA ALA A 62 9.53 2.29 10.89
C ALA A 62 8.47 1.44 10.18
N LEU A 63 7.90 1.95 9.08
CA LEU A 63 6.95 1.19 8.27
C LEU A 63 7.56 -0.11 7.75
N LYS A 64 8.79 -0.07 7.23
CA LYS A 64 9.50 -1.27 6.76
C LYS A 64 9.63 -2.33 7.83
N LYS A 65 10.06 -1.97 9.05
CA LYS A 65 10.15 -2.91 10.17
C LYS A 65 8.77 -3.49 10.49
N LEU A 66 7.76 -2.63 10.60
CA LEU A 66 6.38 -3.02 10.88
C LEU A 66 5.87 -4.06 9.88
N VAL A 67 5.94 -3.78 8.57
CA VAL A 67 5.34 -4.65 7.55
C VAL A 67 6.19 -5.88 7.21
N LYS A 68 7.50 -5.83 7.46
CA LYS A 68 8.43 -6.93 7.15
C LYS A 68 8.51 -7.95 8.28
N ASP A 69 8.64 -7.46 9.51
CA ASP A 69 9.04 -8.28 10.66
C ASP A 69 7.82 -8.85 11.42
N ASN A 70 6.60 -8.47 11.02
CA ASN A 70 5.35 -8.94 11.63
C ASN A 70 4.46 -9.70 10.65
N ILE A 71 3.59 -10.53 11.20
CA ILE A 71 2.43 -11.12 10.51
C ILE A 71 1.19 -10.35 10.96
N TYR A 72 0.32 -10.02 10.02
CA TYR A 72 -0.87 -9.22 10.26
C TYR A 72 -2.05 -9.72 9.43
N TYR A 73 -3.24 -9.30 9.83
CA TYR A 73 -4.46 -9.39 9.05
C TYR A 73 -4.78 -8.03 8.46
N LEU A 74 -4.68 -7.92 7.13
CA LEU A 74 -4.81 -6.66 6.39
C LEU A 74 -6.19 -6.57 5.76
N ILE A 75 -7.14 -5.83 6.36
CA ILE A 75 -8.50 -5.70 5.82
C ILE A 75 -8.62 -4.38 5.07
N PHE A 76 -8.49 -3.25 5.77
CA PHE A 76 -8.50 -1.92 5.20
C PHE A 76 -7.28 -1.12 5.65
N ALA A 77 -6.58 -0.55 4.69
CA ALA A 77 -5.47 0.36 4.93
C ALA A 77 -5.27 1.32 3.76
N ASP A 78 -4.95 2.57 4.07
CA ASP A 78 -4.62 3.61 3.11
C ASP A 78 -3.26 4.23 3.45
N LEU A 79 -2.27 3.98 2.59
CA LEU A 79 -0.91 4.45 2.76
C LEU A 79 -0.49 5.29 1.56
N LYS A 80 0.03 6.49 1.82
CA LYS A 80 0.49 7.43 0.80
C LYS A 80 1.93 7.85 1.08
N ALA A 81 2.83 7.57 0.14
CA ALA A 81 4.27 7.78 0.28
C ALA A 81 4.69 9.15 -0.29
N TYR A 82 5.37 9.95 0.52
CA TYR A 82 5.91 11.25 0.14
C TYR A 82 7.44 11.24 0.29
N PRO A 83 8.20 11.90 -0.59
CA PRO A 83 9.62 12.12 -0.37
C PRO A 83 9.86 12.77 1.00
N LYS A 84 10.96 12.41 1.66
CA LYS A 84 11.27 12.93 3.01
C LYS A 84 11.23 14.45 3.06
N GLY A 85 10.55 14.98 4.07
CA GLY A 85 10.42 16.41 4.30
C GLY A 85 9.39 17.13 3.41
N GLU A 86 8.74 16.44 2.48
CA GLU A 86 7.60 16.98 1.75
C GLU A 86 6.34 17.02 2.62
N LYS A 87 5.46 17.97 2.32
CA LYS A 87 4.18 18.06 3.03
C LYS A 87 3.26 16.91 2.61
N THR A 88 2.90 16.06 3.57
CA THR A 88 1.85 15.05 3.37
C THR A 88 0.48 15.73 3.32
N ILE A 89 -0.32 15.43 2.30
CA ILE A 89 -1.70 15.93 2.15
C ILE A 89 -2.66 14.74 2.02
N ASP A 90 -3.95 14.97 2.20
CA ASP A 90 -4.93 13.98 1.75
C ASP A 90 -5.05 14.05 0.23
N ILE A 91 -5.14 12.90 -0.40
CA ILE A 91 -5.33 12.75 -1.85
C ILE A 91 -6.56 11.87 -2.03
N GLU A 92 -7.56 12.42 -2.69
CA GLU A 92 -8.85 11.79 -2.92
C GLU A 92 -8.99 11.30 -4.36
N THR A 93 -8.32 11.94 -5.33
CA THR A 93 -8.47 11.60 -6.76
C THR A 93 -7.15 11.26 -7.44
N TYR A 94 -7.22 10.61 -8.59
CA TYR A 94 -6.04 10.30 -9.39
C TYR A 94 -5.37 11.56 -9.97
N GLU A 95 -6.16 12.57 -10.31
CA GLU A 95 -5.68 13.89 -10.72
C GLU A 95 -4.88 14.56 -9.60
N GLU A 96 -5.40 14.59 -8.37
CA GLU A 96 -4.67 15.08 -7.20
C GLU A 96 -3.38 14.29 -6.95
N PHE A 97 -3.43 12.96 -7.10
CA PHE A 97 -2.22 12.13 -7.00
C PHE A 97 -1.15 12.58 -7.99
N LYS A 98 -1.51 12.71 -9.27
CA LYS A 98 -0.60 13.14 -10.33
C LYS A 98 0.03 14.50 -10.06
N GLU A 99 -0.74 15.46 -9.56
CA GLU A 99 -0.29 16.83 -9.30
C GLU A 99 0.49 16.98 -7.98
N SER A 100 0.30 16.07 -7.04
CA SER A 100 0.95 16.09 -5.73
C SER A 100 2.43 15.66 -5.77
N LYS A 101 3.10 15.72 -4.61
CA LYS A 101 4.41 15.10 -4.36
C LYS A 101 4.34 13.65 -3.89
N CYS A 102 3.14 13.08 -3.77
CA CYS A 102 2.98 11.67 -3.45
C CYS A 102 3.52 10.82 -4.61
N GLU A 103 4.33 9.81 -4.32
CA GLU A 103 4.97 8.95 -5.33
C GLU A 103 4.33 7.57 -5.41
N LEU A 104 3.72 7.11 -4.30
CA LEU A 104 3.08 5.81 -4.19
C LEU A 104 1.81 5.89 -3.33
N ILE A 105 0.74 5.23 -3.75
CA ILE A 105 -0.46 5.01 -2.94
C ILE A 105 -0.71 3.51 -2.86
N VAL A 106 -0.97 2.99 -1.66
CA VAL A 106 -1.31 1.59 -1.38
C VAL A 106 -2.68 1.57 -0.71
N LEU A 107 -3.62 0.87 -1.33
CA LEU A 107 -4.97 0.69 -0.83
C LEU A 107 -5.22 -0.80 -0.63
N ALA A 108 -5.44 -1.23 0.61
CA ALA A 108 -5.89 -2.59 0.92
C ALA A 108 -7.40 -2.59 1.14
N VAL A 109 -8.10 -3.54 0.54
CA VAL A 109 -9.57 -3.59 0.56
C VAL A 109 -10.06 -5.00 0.88
N ASP A 110 -10.85 -5.11 1.94
CA ASP A 110 -11.64 -6.29 2.34
C ASP A 110 -10.83 -7.59 2.49
N ALA A 111 -9.54 -7.49 2.84
CA ALA A 111 -8.60 -8.62 2.90
C ALA A 111 -8.55 -9.49 1.63
N GLN A 112 -8.92 -8.89 0.49
CA GLN A 112 -9.06 -9.59 -0.81
C GLN A 112 -8.13 -9.00 -1.86
N CYS A 113 -7.86 -7.70 -1.81
CA CYS A 113 -6.96 -7.11 -2.79
C CYS A 113 -6.15 -5.95 -2.25
N ILE A 114 -5.03 -5.71 -2.93
CA ILE A 114 -4.22 -4.50 -2.79
C ILE A 114 -4.16 -3.81 -4.14
N GLN A 115 -4.46 -2.53 -4.17
CA GLN A 115 -4.24 -1.66 -5.32
C GLN A 115 -3.11 -0.69 -5.01
N ILE A 116 -2.09 -0.69 -5.86
CA ILE A 116 -0.93 0.18 -5.70
C ILE A 116 -0.84 1.09 -6.91
N TYR A 117 -0.88 2.40 -6.68
CA TYR A 117 -0.64 3.42 -7.70
C TYR A 117 0.76 3.98 -7.54
N ALA A 118 1.48 4.16 -8.64
CA ALA A 118 2.85 4.68 -8.62
C ALA A 118 3.11 5.60 -9.81
N LYS A 119 3.97 6.60 -9.62
CA LYS A 119 4.40 7.47 -10.73
C LYS A 119 5.54 6.87 -11.54
N ASP A 120 6.45 6.17 -10.88
CA ASP A 120 7.59 5.52 -11.54
C ASP A 120 7.14 4.20 -12.23
N GLN A 121 7.22 4.17 -13.55
CA GLN A 121 6.89 3.00 -14.36
C GLN A 121 7.79 1.80 -14.04
N LYS A 122 9.05 2.04 -13.68
CA LYS A 122 9.97 0.96 -13.30
C LYS A 122 9.55 0.35 -11.96
N ALA A 123 9.10 1.17 -11.00
CA ALA A 123 8.56 0.68 -9.74
C ALA A 123 7.32 -0.20 -9.95
N ILE A 124 6.40 0.21 -10.84
CA ILE A 124 5.22 -0.59 -11.22
C ILE A 124 5.64 -1.96 -11.73
N GLU A 125 6.59 -2.01 -12.67
CA GLU A 125 7.06 -3.26 -13.28
C GLU A 125 7.77 -4.18 -12.27
N LEU A 126 8.60 -3.60 -11.41
CA LEU A 126 9.28 -4.36 -10.35
C LEU A 126 8.30 -4.98 -9.36
N MET A 127 7.29 -4.22 -8.90
CA MET A 127 6.26 -4.74 -7.99
C MET A 127 5.40 -5.80 -8.69
N TYR A 128 5.03 -5.59 -9.96
CA TYR A 128 4.27 -6.54 -10.77
C TYR A 128 4.98 -7.90 -10.85
N GLU A 129 6.23 -7.91 -11.33
CA GLU A 129 7.01 -9.14 -11.50
C GLU A 129 7.27 -9.83 -10.17
N ASN A 130 7.58 -9.07 -9.12
CA ASN A 130 7.79 -9.62 -7.78
C ASN A 130 6.53 -10.26 -7.19
N ALA A 131 5.37 -9.62 -7.30
CA ALA A 131 4.12 -10.19 -6.81
C ALA A 131 3.74 -11.46 -7.59
N ARG A 132 3.90 -11.43 -8.91
CA ARG A 132 3.70 -12.61 -9.76
C ARG A 132 4.65 -13.76 -9.41
N ASN A 133 5.92 -13.48 -9.15
CA ASN A 133 6.91 -14.49 -8.74
C ASN A 133 6.61 -15.11 -7.37
N GLN A 134 5.84 -14.41 -6.52
CA GLN A 134 5.34 -14.96 -5.26
C GLN A 134 4.06 -15.78 -5.40
N GLY A 135 3.54 -15.91 -6.63
CA GLY A 135 2.36 -16.71 -6.94
C GLY A 135 1.04 -15.96 -6.78
N PHE A 136 1.06 -14.64 -6.57
CA PHE A 136 -0.16 -13.83 -6.57
C PHE A 136 -0.73 -13.68 -7.99
N TYR A 137 -2.05 -13.51 -8.07
CA TYR A 137 -2.67 -12.98 -9.27
C TYR A 137 -2.45 -11.46 -9.31
N VAL A 138 -1.97 -10.95 -10.45
CA VAL A 138 -1.60 -9.54 -10.58
C VAL A 138 -2.02 -9.01 -11.95
N GLU A 139 -2.62 -7.83 -11.95
CA GLU A 139 -2.96 -7.07 -13.16
C GLU A 139 -2.36 -5.66 -13.10
N TYR A 140 -2.14 -5.06 -14.25
CA TYR A 140 -1.86 -3.63 -14.31
C TYR A 140 -3.15 -2.83 -14.14
N ILE A 141 -3.08 -1.78 -13.33
CA ILE A 141 -4.07 -0.70 -13.34
C ILE A 141 -3.65 0.29 -14.43
N THR A 142 -4.58 0.66 -15.29
CA THR A 142 -4.36 1.49 -16.48
C THR A 142 -5.47 2.51 -16.63
N ASP A 143 -5.28 3.49 -17.52
CA ASP A 143 -6.32 4.47 -17.84
C ASP A 143 -7.64 3.86 -18.34
N GLU A 144 -7.61 2.63 -18.88
CA GLU A 144 -8.75 1.98 -19.53
C GLU A 144 -9.55 1.07 -18.59
N ASN A 145 -8.91 0.53 -17.54
CA ASN A 145 -9.53 -0.43 -16.61
C ASN A 145 -9.64 0.08 -15.16
N ASP A 146 -9.08 1.25 -14.86
CA ASP A 146 -9.18 1.86 -13.53
C ASP A 146 -10.56 2.47 -13.31
N GLY A 147 -11.44 1.71 -12.67
CA GLY A 147 -12.80 2.14 -12.33
C GLY A 147 -12.90 2.99 -11.06
N ARG A 148 -11.79 3.26 -10.35
CA ARG A 148 -11.85 4.03 -9.10
C ARG A 148 -12.14 5.49 -9.38
N THR A 149 -13.11 6.04 -8.65
CA THR A 149 -13.36 7.49 -8.59
C THR A 149 -12.61 8.15 -7.44
N ARG A 150 -12.15 7.36 -6.46
CA ARG A 150 -11.39 7.81 -5.29
C ARG A 150 -10.17 6.94 -5.00
N LEU A 151 -9.10 7.57 -4.52
CA LEU A 151 -7.87 6.94 -4.03
C LEU A 151 -7.86 6.85 -2.50
N SER A 152 -8.98 6.36 -1.97
CA SER A 152 -9.25 6.05 -0.57
C SER A 152 -10.00 4.73 -0.50
N VAL A 153 -9.98 4.06 0.65
CA VAL A 153 -10.78 2.84 0.90
C VAL A 153 -12.23 3.15 1.36
N TRP A 154 -12.61 4.43 1.35
CA TRP A 154 -13.96 4.98 1.63
C TRP A 154 -14.53 5.78 0.45
#